data_AF-A0AAE0LKV7-F1
#
_entry.id   AF-A0AAE0LKV7-F1
#
_cell.length_a   1.000
_cell.length_b   1.000
_cell.length_c   1.000
_cell.angle_alpha   90.00
_cell.angle_beta   90.00
_cell.angle_gamma   90.00
#
_symmetry.space_group_name_H-M   'P 1'
#
loop_
_entity.id
_entity.type
_entity.pdbx_description
1 polymer ?
#
loop_
_entity_poly.entity_id
_entity_poly.type
_entity_poly.pdbx_seq_one_letter_code
_entity_poly.pdbx_strand_id
1 'polypeptide(L)'
;MQEHRSFDALYDTTYTVSGPRDHYREQSRAAGFLLERCPEFKNFYSELPTHPSQTFRFKANDKLPRFVSRDFDPSHHSNSYAECVEKSDAANITGHHRYKYFRRPLLPGGPVALAPPEPPPPAPPAELPPGTKVTTATQSDYRETESQTIPYAPDYVIAEPTAKQAHLSEKYHMQDGLPEVLTLQHLTYTNGLPPGLAEVEMVEKQRQKRKFEANLPPLNDLNQLPLRQKLMEDWENKEWADREEEIKGLQDERLEVLQRAIAVREMRAEARTAERIEAMKATKLKEKQKTFAVIQSRRIKALRKLANARKLIEAPKESIIDEYHNYSSKVYAPQTRQGQFADLKPRGDVDPKPFEPANYKVKPGIAPPPLCYRAKPSFVAKLHRRFC
;
A
#
# COMPACT_ATOMS: atom_id res chain seq x y z
N MET A 1 -8.33 11.16 -2.71
CA MET A 1 -7.73 11.23 -4.06
C MET A 1 -8.83 11.68 -4.99
N GLN A 2 -8.60 12.69 -5.82
CA GLN A 2 -9.57 13.06 -6.87
C GLN A 2 -9.68 11.89 -7.85
N GLU A 3 -10.90 11.56 -8.25
CA GLU A 3 -11.14 10.61 -9.34
C GLU A 3 -10.79 11.32 -10.65
N HIS A 4 -9.76 10.84 -11.35
CA HIS A 4 -9.33 11.39 -12.64
C HIS A 4 -10.15 10.79 -13.78
N ARG A 5 -10.72 11.64 -14.62
CA ARG A 5 -11.46 11.22 -15.83
C ARG A 5 -10.48 11.07 -17.00
N SER A 6 -10.89 10.29 -18.00
CA SER A 6 -10.11 10.11 -19.22
C SER A 6 -9.89 11.47 -19.91
N PHE A 7 -8.63 11.77 -20.25
CA PHE A 7 -8.22 13.01 -20.93
C PHE A 7 -8.44 14.30 -20.11
N ASP A 8 -8.45 14.24 -18.77
CA ASP A 8 -8.45 15.46 -17.93
C ASP A 8 -7.29 16.40 -18.30
N ALA A 9 -6.14 15.86 -18.70
CA ALA A 9 -4.99 16.65 -19.16
C ALA A 9 -5.27 17.54 -20.39
N LEU A 10 -6.35 17.30 -21.14
CA LEU A 10 -6.73 18.08 -22.32
C LEU A 10 -7.97 18.96 -22.08
N TYR A 11 -8.86 18.58 -21.16
CA TYR A 11 -10.16 19.23 -20.98
C TYR A 11 -10.34 19.97 -19.66
N ASP A 12 -9.53 19.66 -18.64
CA ASP A 12 -9.65 20.25 -17.31
C ASP A 12 -8.61 21.35 -17.11
N THR A 13 -9.09 22.58 -16.98
CA THR A 13 -8.25 23.78 -16.77
C THR A 13 -7.58 23.81 -15.41
N THR A 14 -8.02 22.97 -14.47
CA THR A 14 -7.43 22.84 -13.13
C THR A 14 -6.49 21.64 -13.01
N TYR A 15 -6.39 20.81 -14.05
CA TYR A 15 -5.50 19.67 -14.08
C TYR A 15 -4.06 20.12 -14.33
N THR A 16 -3.19 19.86 -13.35
CA THR A 16 -1.79 20.28 -13.38
C THR A 16 -0.86 19.10 -13.50
N VAL A 17 0.19 19.27 -14.31
CA VAL A 17 1.21 18.26 -14.58
C VAL A 17 2.58 18.90 -14.46
N SER A 18 3.58 18.13 -14.02
CA SER A 18 4.96 18.60 -13.76
C SER A 18 5.69 19.12 -15.01
N GLY A 19 5.25 18.71 -16.22
CA GLY A 19 5.87 19.11 -17.47
C GLY A 19 5.36 18.31 -18.68
N PRO A 20 5.92 18.55 -19.88
CA PRO A 20 5.43 18.00 -21.14
C PRO A 20 5.50 16.46 -21.18
N ARG A 21 6.56 15.87 -20.62
CA ARG A 21 6.72 14.41 -20.57
C ARG A 21 5.58 13.72 -19.82
N ASP A 22 5.18 14.31 -18.69
CA ASP A 22 4.10 13.75 -17.87
C ASP A 22 2.73 14.01 -18.52
N HIS A 23 2.55 15.12 -19.25
CA HIS A 23 1.33 15.43 -20.00
C HIS A 23 1.05 14.35 -21.07
N TYR A 24 2.05 14.01 -21.89
CA TYR A 24 1.92 12.95 -22.89
C TYR A 24 1.77 11.55 -22.26
N ARG A 25 2.34 11.32 -21.07
CA ARG A 25 2.16 10.06 -20.35
C ARG A 25 0.71 9.87 -19.91
N GLU A 26 0.08 10.89 -19.36
CA GLU A 26 -1.33 10.82 -18.92
C GLU A 26 -2.30 10.75 -20.11
N GLN A 27 -1.99 11.45 -21.22
CA GLN A 27 -2.74 11.30 -22.48
C GLN A 27 -2.65 9.85 -23.00
N SER A 28 -1.46 9.26 -22.98
CA SER A 28 -1.22 7.87 -23.44
C SER A 28 -1.90 6.84 -22.54
N ARG A 29 -1.99 7.12 -21.23
CA ARG A 29 -2.72 6.30 -20.26
C ARG A 29 -4.23 6.31 -20.49
N ALA A 30 -4.77 7.44 -20.95
CA ALA A 30 -6.18 7.61 -21.29
C ALA A 30 -6.54 7.07 -22.69
N ALA A 31 -5.60 7.08 -23.64
CA ALA A 31 -5.78 6.69 -25.05
C ALA A 31 -5.90 5.18 -25.31
N GLY A 32 -6.37 4.41 -24.33
CA GLY A 32 -6.33 2.94 -24.26
C GLY A 32 -6.53 2.20 -25.60
N PHE A 33 -5.62 1.28 -25.89
CA PHE A 33 -5.73 0.38 -27.04
C PHE A 33 -6.83 -0.65 -26.81
N LEU A 34 -7.75 -0.79 -27.77
CA LEU A 34 -8.75 -1.85 -27.73
C LEU A 34 -8.23 -3.04 -28.55
N LEU A 35 -8.18 -4.21 -27.93
CA LEU A 35 -7.87 -5.45 -28.65
C LEU A 35 -9.11 -5.87 -29.43
N GLU A 36 -9.06 -5.75 -30.76
CA GLU A 36 -10.16 -6.14 -31.66
C GLU A 36 -9.88 -7.53 -32.23
N ARG A 37 -10.90 -8.40 -32.20
CA ARG A 37 -10.87 -9.69 -32.91
C ARG A 37 -11.16 -9.45 -34.39
N CYS A 38 -10.19 -9.70 -35.24
CA CYS A 38 -10.33 -9.64 -36.69
C CYS A 38 -10.42 -11.07 -37.25
N PRO A 39 -11.53 -11.44 -37.91
CA PRO A 39 -11.62 -12.76 -38.54
C PRO A 39 -10.61 -12.87 -39.68
N GLU A 40 -9.92 -14.01 -39.78
CA GLU A 40 -9.05 -14.31 -40.90
C GLU A 40 -9.85 -15.08 -41.96
N PHE A 41 -10.31 -14.39 -43.01
CA PHE A 41 -11.26 -14.95 -43.98
C PHE A 41 -10.79 -16.22 -44.69
N LYS A 42 -9.47 -16.41 -44.85
CA LYS A 42 -8.89 -17.63 -45.42
C LYS A 42 -9.10 -18.86 -44.53
N ASN A 43 -9.13 -18.64 -43.22
CA ASN A 43 -9.15 -19.66 -42.18
C ASN A 43 -10.46 -19.58 -41.36
N PHE A 44 -11.53 -18.96 -41.89
CA PHE A 44 -12.69 -18.56 -41.10
C PHE A 44 -13.38 -19.71 -40.33
N TYR A 45 -13.30 -20.94 -40.86
CA TYR A 45 -13.90 -22.14 -40.27
C TYR A 45 -12.89 -23.13 -39.65
N SER A 46 -11.60 -22.77 -39.56
CA SER A 46 -10.60 -23.67 -38.99
C SER A 46 -10.58 -23.60 -37.46
N GLU A 47 -10.56 -24.79 -36.86
CA GLU A 47 -10.37 -24.99 -35.41
C GLU A 47 -8.92 -25.39 -35.06
N LEU A 48 -8.04 -25.44 -36.06
CA LEU A 48 -6.65 -25.87 -35.91
C LEU A 48 -5.82 -24.79 -35.20
N PRO A 49 -5.00 -25.15 -34.19
CA PRO A 49 -4.14 -24.19 -33.48
C PRO A 49 -3.14 -23.45 -34.38
N THR A 50 -2.70 -24.07 -35.48
CA THR A 50 -1.71 -23.49 -36.42
C THR A 50 -2.34 -22.56 -37.46
N HIS A 51 -3.66 -22.65 -37.67
CA HIS A 51 -4.42 -21.82 -38.60
C HIS A 51 -5.63 -21.28 -37.86
N PRO A 52 -5.47 -20.23 -37.03
CA PRO A 52 -6.58 -19.69 -36.27
C PRO A 52 -7.59 -18.98 -37.18
N SER A 53 -8.89 -19.12 -36.90
CA SER A 53 -9.95 -18.42 -37.64
C SER A 53 -10.01 -16.91 -37.37
N GLN A 54 -9.26 -16.43 -36.37
CA GLN A 54 -9.27 -15.04 -35.91
C GLN A 54 -7.88 -14.63 -35.47
N THR A 55 -7.51 -13.39 -35.78
CA THR A 55 -6.31 -12.74 -35.26
C THR A 55 -6.71 -11.54 -34.40
N PHE A 56 -5.85 -11.15 -33.48
CA PHE A 56 -6.10 -9.95 -32.66
C PHE A 56 -5.27 -8.79 -33.18
N ARG A 57 -5.91 -7.64 -33.36
CA ARG A 57 -5.23 -6.39 -33.73
C ARG A 57 -5.47 -5.34 -32.66
N PHE A 58 -4.43 -4.58 -32.33
CA PHE A 58 -4.60 -3.36 -31.56
C PHE A 58 -5.24 -2.30 -32.43
N LYS A 59 -6.47 -1.92 -32.10
CA LYS A 59 -7.14 -0.77 -32.69
C LYS A 59 -6.92 0.43 -31.78
N ALA A 60 -6.29 1.47 -32.34
CA ALA A 60 -6.24 2.76 -31.72
C ALA A 60 -7.67 3.30 -31.67
N ASN A 61 -8.32 3.20 -30.51
CA ASN A 61 -9.64 3.76 -30.31
C ASN A 61 -9.45 5.20 -29.83
N ASP A 62 -9.09 6.08 -30.77
CA ASP A 62 -8.89 7.49 -30.45
C ASP A 62 -10.26 8.12 -30.20
N LYS A 63 -10.61 8.26 -28.91
CA LYS A 63 -11.89 8.82 -28.46
C LYS A 63 -11.91 10.36 -28.57
N LEU A 64 -10.81 10.97 -29.00
CA LEU A 64 -10.67 12.41 -29.12
C LEU A 64 -11.11 12.88 -30.51
N PRO A 65 -11.99 13.88 -30.60
CA PRO A 65 -12.28 14.54 -31.87
C PRO A 65 -11.02 15.19 -32.47
N ARG A 66 -10.89 15.15 -33.80
CA ARG A 66 -9.73 15.68 -34.55
C ARG A 66 -9.39 17.15 -34.28
N PHE A 67 -10.35 17.95 -33.84
CA PHE A 67 -10.15 19.37 -33.57
C PHE A 67 -9.54 19.67 -32.20
N VAL A 68 -9.44 18.66 -31.31
CA VAL A 68 -8.86 18.83 -29.97
C VAL A 68 -7.35 18.69 -30.09
N SER A 69 -6.62 19.77 -29.77
CA SER A 69 -5.16 19.74 -29.76
C SER A 69 -4.65 18.77 -28.71
N ARG A 70 -3.60 18.04 -29.07
CA ARG A 70 -2.90 17.08 -28.20
C ARG A 70 -1.58 17.63 -27.66
N ASP A 71 -1.22 18.83 -28.09
CA ASP A 71 0.05 19.45 -27.78
C ASP A 71 0.04 20.01 -26.38
N PHE A 72 1.18 19.88 -25.70
CA PHE A 72 1.37 20.48 -24.39
C PHE A 72 1.35 22.01 -24.53
N ASP A 73 0.35 22.65 -23.93
CA ASP A 73 0.28 24.11 -23.84
C ASP A 73 0.96 24.58 -22.54
N PRO A 74 2.12 25.26 -22.61
CA PRO A 74 2.80 25.76 -21.43
C PRO A 74 1.97 26.79 -20.67
N SER A 75 1.04 27.51 -21.30
CA SER A 75 0.23 28.53 -20.64
C SER A 75 -0.74 27.95 -19.61
N HIS A 76 -1.21 26.72 -19.81
CA HIS A 76 -2.09 26.01 -18.89
C HIS A 76 -1.36 25.29 -17.74
N HIS A 77 -0.05 25.11 -17.86
CA HIS A 77 0.76 24.32 -16.93
C HIS A 77 1.93 25.10 -16.31
N SER A 78 2.21 26.31 -16.78
CA SER A 78 3.22 27.21 -16.21
C SER A 78 2.64 28.03 -15.07
N ASN A 79 2.27 27.37 -13.98
CA ASN A 79 2.34 28.08 -12.73
C ASN A 79 3.83 28.28 -12.45
N SER A 80 4.31 29.52 -12.55
CA SER A 80 5.64 29.90 -12.05
C SER A 80 5.79 29.37 -10.62
N TYR A 81 6.99 28.97 -10.20
CA TYR A 81 7.23 28.50 -8.83
C TYR A 81 6.66 29.49 -7.79
N ALA A 82 6.78 30.79 -8.06
CA ALA A 82 6.19 31.86 -7.25
C ALA A 82 4.65 31.79 -7.18
N GLU A 83 3.98 31.51 -8.30
CA GLU A 83 2.53 31.40 -8.38
C GLU A 83 2.00 30.12 -7.72
N CYS A 84 2.75 29.01 -7.82
CA CYS A 84 2.49 27.79 -7.05
C CYS A 84 2.59 28.04 -5.54
N VAL A 85 3.60 28.79 -5.10
CA VAL A 85 3.77 29.17 -3.68
C VAL A 85 2.61 30.05 -3.23
N GLU A 86 2.18 31.02 -4.04
CA GLU A 86 1.04 31.89 -3.72
C GLU A 86 -0.28 31.10 -3.65
N LYS A 87 -0.55 30.21 -4.61
CA LYS A 87 -1.76 29.36 -4.60
C LYS A 87 -1.76 28.31 -3.49
N SER A 88 -0.59 27.87 -3.03
CA SER A 88 -0.43 26.94 -1.91
C SER A 88 -0.34 27.62 -0.55
N ASP A 89 -0.43 28.95 -0.51
CA ASP A 89 -0.34 29.70 0.72
C ASP A 89 -1.55 29.41 1.64
N ALA A 90 -1.26 29.15 2.91
CA ALA A 90 -2.24 28.73 3.91
C ALA A 90 -3.32 29.80 4.17
N ALA A 91 -3.02 31.06 3.85
CA ALA A 91 -3.92 32.21 3.93
C ALA A 91 -4.99 32.21 2.82
N ASN A 92 -4.68 31.64 1.63
CA ASN A 92 -5.58 31.62 0.48
C ASN A 92 -6.65 30.51 0.57
N ILE A 93 -6.48 29.54 1.47
CA ILE A 93 -7.45 28.45 1.69
C ILE A 93 -8.59 28.95 2.59
N THR A 94 -9.56 29.65 2.00
CA THR A 94 -10.79 30.11 2.67
C THR A 94 -12.00 29.21 2.33
N GLY A 95 -12.96 29.08 3.25
CA GLY A 95 -14.22 28.34 3.04
C GLY A 95 -14.42 27.04 3.84
N HIS A 96 -15.59 26.41 3.63
CA HIS A 96 -16.11 25.28 4.41
C HIS A 96 -15.23 24.00 4.35
N HIS A 97 -14.34 23.88 3.38
CA HIS A 97 -13.48 22.70 3.19
C HIS A 97 -12.04 22.85 3.70
N ARG A 98 -11.75 23.92 4.46
CA ARG A 98 -10.43 24.18 5.06
C ARG A 98 -9.86 22.98 5.86
N TYR A 99 -10.72 22.22 6.53
CA TYR A 99 -10.34 21.05 7.33
C TYR A 99 -9.69 19.90 6.53
N LYS A 100 -9.81 19.87 5.19
CA LYS A 100 -9.20 18.82 4.36
C LYS A 100 -7.70 19.03 4.12
N TYR A 101 -7.24 20.28 4.21
CA TYR A 101 -5.88 20.69 3.85
C TYR A 101 -4.99 20.93 5.08
N PHE A 102 -5.59 21.18 6.26
CA PHE A 102 -4.87 21.26 7.53
C PHE A 102 -5.08 19.98 8.33
N ARG A 103 -4.04 19.13 8.43
CA ARG A 103 -4.03 18.04 9.40
C ARG A 103 -3.73 18.61 10.79
N ARG A 104 -4.78 18.95 11.54
CA ARG A 104 -4.64 19.05 13.00
C ARG A 104 -4.45 17.63 13.53
N PRO A 105 -3.34 17.30 14.21
CA PRO A 105 -3.27 16.05 14.94
C PRO A 105 -4.38 16.08 16.00
N LEU A 106 -5.40 15.24 15.82
CA LEU A 106 -6.45 15.06 16.82
C LEU A 106 -5.81 14.26 17.96
N LEU A 107 -5.33 14.95 19.00
CA LEU A 107 -5.02 14.30 20.25
C LEU A 107 -6.34 13.80 20.88
N PRO A 108 -6.44 12.51 21.24
CA PRO A 108 -7.62 11.99 21.89
C PRO A 108 -7.63 12.45 23.36
N GLY A 109 -8.44 13.47 23.68
CA GLY A 109 -8.95 13.74 25.02
C GLY A 109 -8.46 15.01 25.74
N GLY A 110 -9.36 15.99 25.92
CA GLY A 110 -9.34 16.99 27.00
C GLY A 110 -8.71 18.36 26.71
N PRO A 111 -9.23 19.47 27.28
CA PRO A 111 -8.61 20.78 27.17
C PRO A 111 -7.48 20.90 28.20
N VAL A 112 -6.24 20.74 27.76
CA VAL A 112 -5.07 21.09 28.57
C VAL A 112 -4.48 22.36 27.97
N ALA A 113 -4.56 23.45 28.73
CA ALA A 113 -3.77 24.64 28.51
C ALA A 113 -2.30 24.28 28.73
N LEU A 114 -1.59 23.91 27.66
CA LEU A 114 -0.14 23.82 27.67
C LEU A 114 0.42 25.19 27.34
N ALA A 115 0.73 25.95 28.39
CA ALA A 115 1.74 26.99 28.29
C ALA A 115 3.08 26.33 27.86
N PRO A 116 3.83 26.95 26.93
CA PRO A 116 5.14 26.44 26.55
C PRO A 116 6.07 26.43 27.77
N PRO A 117 6.92 25.39 27.96
CA PRO A 117 7.87 25.37 29.05
C PRO A 117 8.88 26.51 28.88
N GLU A 118 8.99 27.34 29.92
CA GLU A 118 9.99 28.39 30.02
C GLU A 118 11.40 27.73 29.99
N PRO A 119 12.33 28.22 29.15
CA PRO A 119 13.69 27.67 29.11
C PRO A 119 14.38 27.91 30.46
N PRO A 120 15.20 26.96 30.95
CA PRO A 120 15.97 27.18 32.17
C PRO A 120 16.93 28.36 31.99
N PRO A 121 17.17 29.18 33.03
CA PRO A 121 18.07 30.32 32.93
C PRO A 121 19.50 29.84 32.57
N PRO A 122 20.21 30.59 31.72
CA PRO A 122 21.57 30.23 31.32
C PRO A 122 22.49 30.19 32.54
N ALA A 123 23.30 29.13 32.64
CA ALA A 123 24.35 29.03 33.65
C ALA A 123 25.34 30.20 33.50
N PRO A 124 25.86 30.77 34.61
CA PRO A 124 26.82 31.85 34.55
C PRO A 124 28.10 31.39 33.82
N PRO A 125 28.69 32.22 32.96
CA PRO A 125 29.92 31.89 32.24
C PRO A 125 31.06 31.68 33.24
N ALA A 126 31.78 30.56 33.11
CA ALA A 126 32.99 30.32 33.84
C ALA A 126 34.05 31.34 33.42
N GLU A 127 34.47 32.20 34.33
CA GLU A 127 35.57 33.15 34.12
C GLU A 127 36.89 32.38 33.95
N LEU A 128 37.42 32.38 32.73
CA LEU A 128 38.78 31.92 32.45
C LEU A 128 39.77 33.04 32.81
N PRO A 129 40.94 32.70 33.36
CA PRO A 129 41.93 33.68 33.80
C PRO A 129 42.47 34.52 32.63
N PRO A 130 42.71 35.84 32.83
CA PRO A 130 43.19 36.72 31.77
C PRO A 130 44.66 36.40 31.44
N GLY A 131 44.92 35.85 30.25
CA GLY A 131 46.30 35.66 29.79
C GLY A 131 46.51 34.69 28.64
N THR A 132 45.52 33.87 28.26
CA THR A 132 45.67 32.95 27.13
C THR A 132 45.19 33.59 25.83
N LYS A 133 46.13 33.90 24.94
CA LYS A 133 45.83 34.24 23.54
C LYS A 133 45.25 32.99 22.88
N VAL A 134 43.93 32.88 22.83
CA VAL A 134 43.26 31.88 22.01
C VAL A 134 43.30 32.39 20.58
N THR A 135 44.04 31.72 19.70
CA THR A 135 43.81 31.83 18.25
C THR A 135 42.38 31.38 18.00
N THR A 136 41.47 32.34 17.77
CA THR A 136 40.16 32.06 17.19
C THR A 136 40.38 31.66 15.74
N ALA A 137 40.68 30.38 15.51
CA ALA A 137 40.42 29.80 14.21
C ALA A 137 38.91 29.85 14.02
N THR A 138 38.45 30.69 13.10
CA THR A 138 37.06 30.76 12.68
C THR A 138 36.68 29.39 12.12
N GLN A 139 36.07 28.55 12.94
CA GLN A 139 35.56 27.25 12.50
C GLN A 139 34.28 27.55 11.72
N SER A 140 34.28 27.30 10.41
CA SER A 140 33.07 27.42 9.59
C SER A 140 32.01 26.43 10.09
N ASP A 141 30.77 26.91 10.24
CA ASP A 141 29.60 26.09 10.60
C ASP A 141 29.25 25.03 9.52
N TYR A 142 29.89 25.13 8.35
CA TYR A 142 29.78 24.17 7.27
C TYR A 142 30.90 23.13 7.40
N ARG A 143 30.53 21.94 7.85
CA ARG A 143 31.35 20.74 7.65
C ARG A 143 31.31 20.42 6.16
N GLU A 144 32.36 20.75 5.43
CA GLU A 144 32.46 20.42 4.01
C GLU A 144 32.67 18.90 3.82
N THR A 145 31.64 18.10 4.04
CA THR A 145 31.66 16.67 3.68
C THR A 145 31.57 16.46 2.17
N GLU A 146 31.18 17.50 1.41
CA GLU A 146 31.03 17.46 -0.04
C GLU A 146 32.29 17.92 -0.80
N SER A 147 33.32 18.47 -0.12
CA SER A 147 34.61 18.83 -0.73
C SER A 147 35.65 17.70 -0.69
N GLN A 148 35.20 16.46 -0.48
CA GLN A 148 36.06 15.29 -0.39
C GLN A 148 36.65 14.93 -1.77
N THR A 149 37.75 15.59 -2.09
CA THR A 149 38.55 15.35 -3.30
C THR A 149 39.22 13.99 -3.22
N ILE A 150 39.48 13.39 -4.39
CA ILE A 150 40.27 12.16 -4.49
C ILE A 150 41.63 12.46 -3.84
N PRO A 151 42.13 11.59 -2.93
CA PRO A 151 43.45 11.78 -2.33
C PRO A 151 44.49 12.05 -3.41
N TYR A 152 45.31 13.09 -3.22
CA TYR A 152 46.33 13.48 -4.18
C TYR A 152 47.28 12.31 -4.43
N ALA A 153 47.33 11.83 -5.68
CA ALA A 153 48.28 10.84 -6.15
C ALA A 153 49.44 11.60 -6.82
N PRO A 154 50.63 11.67 -6.18
CA PRO A 154 51.76 12.36 -6.78
C PRO A 154 52.26 11.62 -8.01
N ASP A 155 52.72 12.38 -9.00
CA ASP A 155 53.46 11.82 -10.13
C ASP A 155 54.75 11.17 -9.62
N TYR A 156 55.13 10.04 -10.22
CA TYR A 156 56.34 9.31 -9.88
C TYR A 156 57.30 9.29 -11.06
N VAL A 157 58.60 9.32 -10.75
CA VAL A 157 59.67 9.14 -11.74
C VAL A 157 60.40 7.84 -11.41
N ILE A 158 60.56 6.99 -12.41
CA ILE A 158 61.29 5.74 -12.27
C ILE A 158 62.78 6.05 -12.37
N ALA A 159 63.49 5.93 -11.25
CA ALA A 159 64.94 6.06 -11.22
C ALA A 159 65.62 4.86 -11.87
N GLU A 160 66.90 5.01 -12.24
CA GLU A 160 67.71 3.91 -12.74
C GLU A 160 67.72 2.72 -11.76
N PRO A 161 67.61 1.47 -12.26
CA PRO A 161 67.43 0.31 -11.41
C PRO A 161 68.67 0.07 -10.55
N THR A 162 68.47 -0.03 -9.24
CA THR A 162 69.52 -0.45 -8.30
C THR A 162 69.93 -1.90 -8.59
N ALA A 163 71.18 -2.30 -8.28
CA ALA A 163 71.65 -3.69 -8.48
C ALA A 163 70.71 -4.78 -7.92
N LYS A 164 70.05 -4.53 -6.78
CA LYS A 164 69.03 -5.46 -6.22
C LYS A 164 67.76 -5.50 -7.07
N GLN A 165 67.31 -4.36 -7.57
CA GLN A 165 66.13 -4.26 -8.42
C GLN A 165 66.38 -4.93 -9.77
N ALA A 166 67.58 -4.77 -10.33
CA ALA A 166 68.02 -5.47 -11.55
C ALA A 166 67.96 -7.00 -11.39
N HIS A 167 68.43 -7.52 -10.26
CA HIS A 167 68.34 -8.95 -9.96
C HIS A 167 66.87 -9.42 -9.81
N LEU A 168 66.01 -8.62 -9.18
CA LEU A 168 64.58 -8.95 -9.05
C LEU A 168 63.87 -8.88 -10.41
N SER A 169 64.16 -7.89 -11.24
CA SER A 169 63.61 -7.80 -12.60
C SER A 169 64.03 -9.00 -13.45
N GLU A 170 65.27 -9.46 -13.33
CA GLU A 170 65.75 -10.67 -14.01
C GLU A 170 64.99 -11.91 -13.52
N LYS A 171 64.84 -12.08 -12.21
CA LYS A 171 64.11 -13.21 -11.60
C LYS A 171 62.65 -13.31 -12.05
N TYR A 172 61.99 -12.17 -12.29
CA TYR A 172 60.58 -12.11 -12.72
C TYR A 172 60.41 -11.81 -14.22
N HIS A 173 61.50 -11.84 -15.00
CA HIS A 173 61.52 -11.60 -16.44
C HIS A 173 60.86 -10.27 -16.88
N MET A 174 61.16 -9.18 -16.17
CA MET A 174 60.69 -7.83 -16.53
C MET A 174 61.58 -7.25 -17.64
N GLN A 175 61.03 -7.06 -18.84
CA GLN A 175 61.79 -6.54 -20.00
C GLN A 175 62.05 -5.03 -19.93
N ASP A 176 61.12 -4.25 -19.37
CA ASP A 176 61.15 -2.78 -19.43
C ASP A 176 61.70 -2.11 -18.16
N GLY A 177 62.16 -2.89 -17.17
CA GLY A 177 62.59 -2.37 -15.87
C GLY A 177 61.46 -1.75 -15.02
N LEU A 178 60.22 -1.75 -15.51
CA LEU A 178 59.03 -1.28 -14.81
C LEU A 178 58.73 -2.17 -13.59
N PRO A 179 58.52 -1.62 -12.39
CA PRO A 179 58.08 -2.41 -11.24
C PRO A 179 56.67 -2.97 -11.43
N GLU A 180 56.45 -4.23 -11.00
CA GLU A 180 55.17 -4.94 -11.16
C GLU A 180 53.98 -4.21 -10.55
N VAL A 181 54.20 -3.44 -9.49
CA VAL A 181 53.14 -2.65 -8.82
C VAL A 181 52.53 -1.63 -9.78
N LEU A 182 53.28 -1.14 -10.76
CA LEU A 182 52.78 -0.16 -11.73
C LEU A 182 51.80 -0.76 -12.74
N THR A 183 51.72 -2.09 -12.87
CA THR A 183 50.66 -2.70 -13.69
C THR A 183 49.27 -2.48 -13.07
N LEU A 184 49.21 -2.21 -11.76
CA LEU A 184 48.01 -1.87 -11.01
C LEU A 184 47.70 -0.36 -10.97
N GLN A 185 48.38 0.48 -11.77
CA GLN A 185 48.21 1.94 -11.74
C GLN A 185 46.77 2.41 -12.05
N HIS A 186 45.98 1.60 -12.74
CA HIS A 186 44.57 1.90 -13.05
C HIS A 186 43.67 1.83 -11.81
N LEU A 187 44.13 1.20 -10.72
CA LEU A 187 43.43 1.23 -9.43
C LEU A 187 43.64 2.59 -8.78
N THR A 188 42.55 3.26 -8.47
CA THR A 188 42.56 4.55 -7.74
C THR A 188 41.76 4.43 -6.46
N TYR A 189 41.83 5.43 -5.57
CA TYR A 189 41.09 5.41 -4.30
C TYR A 189 39.57 5.22 -4.50
N THR A 190 39.02 5.74 -5.60
CA THR A 190 37.61 5.53 -5.96
C THR A 190 37.37 4.22 -6.72
N ASN A 191 38.43 3.62 -7.28
CA ASN A 191 38.38 2.49 -8.18
C ASN A 191 39.28 1.36 -7.67
N GLY A 192 38.81 0.59 -6.68
CA GLY A 192 39.40 -0.72 -6.37
C GLY A 192 40.63 -0.73 -5.45
N LEU A 193 40.97 0.38 -4.78
CA LEU A 193 41.88 0.34 -3.63
C LEU A 193 41.10 0.17 -2.30
N PRO A 194 41.63 -0.62 -1.34
CA PRO A 194 42.87 -1.39 -1.40
C PRO A 194 42.76 -2.61 -2.33
N PRO A 195 43.88 -3.05 -2.95
CA PRO A 195 43.87 -4.22 -3.83
C PRO A 195 43.43 -5.47 -3.06
N GLY A 196 42.54 -6.25 -3.66
CA GLY A 196 42.03 -7.52 -3.16
C GLY A 196 42.73 -8.72 -3.78
N LEU A 197 42.06 -9.88 -3.72
CA LEU A 197 42.60 -11.14 -4.23
C LEU A 197 42.69 -11.17 -5.76
N ALA A 198 41.74 -10.55 -6.46
CA ALA A 198 41.70 -10.53 -7.92
C ALA A 198 42.93 -9.81 -8.52
N GLU A 199 43.35 -8.71 -7.90
CA GLU A 199 44.54 -7.95 -8.30
C GLU A 199 45.82 -8.76 -8.07
N VAL A 200 45.89 -9.50 -6.97
CA VAL A 200 47.02 -10.40 -6.67
C VAL A 200 47.09 -11.53 -7.69
N GLU A 201 45.96 -12.18 -7.97
CA GLU A 201 45.85 -13.23 -9.00
C GLU A 201 46.23 -12.71 -10.39
N MET A 202 45.85 -11.48 -10.73
CA MET A 202 46.26 -10.85 -11.99
C MET A 202 47.78 -10.68 -12.08
N VAL A 203 48.43 -10.22 -11.00
CA VAL A 203 49.90 -10.10 -10.96
C VAL A 203 50.56 -11.47 -11.07
N GLU A 204 50.00 -12.50 -10.43
CA GLU A 204 50.49 -13.87 -10.55
C GLU A 204 50.34 -14.44 -11.97
N LYS A 205 49.20 -14.22 -12.61
CA LYS A 205 48.97 -14.57 -14.03
C LYS A 205 49.97 -13.87 -14.95
N GLN A 206 50.24 -12.58 -14.72
CA GLN A 206 51.28 -11.83 -15.47
C GLN A 206 52.67 -12.43 -15.26
N ARG A 207 53.03 -12.82 -14.03
CA ARG A 207 54.31 -13.50 -13.74
C ARG A 207 54.40 -14.85 -14.45
N GLN A 208 53.33 -15.63 -14.47
CA GLN A 208 53.29 -16.91 -15.20
C GLN A 208 53.46 -16.69 -16.70
N LYS A 209 52.78 -15.68 -17.26
CA LYS A 209 52.91 -15.30 -18.68
C LYS A 209 54.34 -14.90 -19.04
N ARG A 210 54.99 -14.05 -18.24
CA ARG A 210 56.39 -13.65 -18.49
C ARG A 210 57.36 -14.83 -18.39
N LYS A 211 57.18 -15.71 -17.40
CA LYS A 211 57.95 -16.95 -17.29
C LYS A 211 57.75 -17.85 -18.51
N PHE A 212 56.52 -17.95 -18.99
CA PHE A 212 56.20 -18.71 -20.19
C PHE A 212 56.89 -18.10 -21.42
N GLU A 213 56.78 -16.80 -21.64
CA GLU A 213 57.41 -16.08 -22.75
C GLU A 213 58.94 -16.20 -22.74
N ALA A 214 59.57 -16.13 -21.56
CA ALA A 214 61.00 -16.32 -21.39
C ALA A 214 61.46 -17.76 -21.73
N ASN A 215 60.60 -18.76 -21.52
CA ASN A 215 60.88 -20.16 -21.82
C ASN A 215 60.59 -20.53 -23.29
N LEU A 216 60.05 -19.62 -24.10
CA LEU A 216 59.76 -19.90 -25.51
C LEU A 216 61.03 -19.97 -26.35
N PRO A 217 61.08 -20.86 -27.37
CA PRO A 217 62.17 -20.90 -28.34
C PRO A 217 62.45 -19.52 -28.97
N PRO A 218 63.71 -19.14 -29.21
CA PRO A 218 64.05 -17.85 -29.81
C PRO A 218 63.53 -17.76 -31.26
N LEU A 219 63.15 -16.56 -31.69
CA LEU A 219 62.60 -16.32 -33.04
C LEU A 219 63.61 -16.58 -34.18
N ASN A 220 64.90 -16.64 -33.86
CA ASN A 220 65.96 -16.81 -34.85
C ASN A 220 66.08 -18.26 -35.38
N ASP A 221 65.53 -19.26 -34.67
CA ASP A 221 65.59 -20.66 -35.10
C ASP A 221 64.34 -21.06 -35.88
N LEU A 222 64.45 -21.06 -37.22
CA LEU A 222 63.36 -21.37 -38.14
C LEU A 222 62.77 -22.79 -37.94
N ASN A 223 63.58 -23.74 -37.44
CA ASN A 223 63.12 -25.11 -37.21
C ASN A 223 62.21 -25.24 -35.97
N GLN A 224 62.35 -24.33 -35.01
CA GLN A 224 61.59 -24.33 -33.75
C GLN A 224 60.39 -23.39 -33.76
N LEU A 225 60.21 -22.58 -34.82
CA LEU A 225 59.03 -21.76 -35.03
C LEU A 225 57.69 -22.52 -34.93
N PRO A 226 57.50 -23.71 -35.55
CA PRO A 226 56.23 -24.43 -35.43
C PRO A 226 55.96 -24.90 -34.00
N LEU A 227 57.01 -25.21 -33.23
CA LEU A 227 56.87 -25.56 -31.81
C LEU A 227 56.48 -24.33 -30.99
N ARG A 228 57.14 -23.19 -31.21
CA ARG A 228 56.80 -21.92 -30.55
C ARG A 228 55.36 -21.52 -30.80
N GLN A 229 54.90 -21.61 -32.05
CA GLN A 229 53.52 -21.28 -32.42
C GLN A 229 52.53 -22.17 -31.66
N LYS A 230 52.72 -23.49 -31.65
CA LYS A 230 51.85 -24.41 -30.90
C LYS A 230 51.81 -24.09 -29.41
N LEU A 231 52.97 -23.82 -28.80
CA LEU A 231 53.03 -23.45 -27.38
C LEU A 231 52.26 -22.16 -27.12
N MET A 232 52.39 -21.14 -27.97
CA MET A 232 51.62 -19.90 -27.85
C MET A 232 50.12 -20.14 -28.01
N GLU A 233 49.70 -20.90 -29.02
CA GLU A 233 48.29 -21.27 -29.23
C GLU A 233 47.70 -22.03 -28.02
N ASP A 234 48.42 -23.01 -27.48
CA ASP A 234 48.01 -23.78 -26.30
C ASP A 234 47.87 -22.89 -25.06
N TRP A 235 48.76 -21.90 -24.90
CA TRP A 235 48.70 -20.95 -23.79
C TRP A 235 47.55 -19.96 -23.96
N GLU A 236 47.35 -19.42 -25.16
CA GLU A 236 46.22 -18.57 -25.49
C GLU A 236 44.91 -19.30 -25.20
N ASN A 237 44.76 -20.56 -25.65
CA ASN A 237 43.57 -21.37 -25.40
C ASN A 237 43.28 -21.55 -23.90
N LYS A 238 44.32 -21.70 -23.06
CA LYS A 238 44.16 -21.74 -21.60
C LYS A 238 43.70 -20.40 -21.05
N GLU A 239 44.30 -19.30 -21.49
CA GLU A 239 43.90 -17.95 -21.07
C GLU A 239 42.46 -17.62 -21.49
N TRP A 240 42.03 -18.10 -22.66
CA TRP A 240 40.64 -18.02 -23.11
C TRP A 240 39.70 -18.86 -22.24
N ALA A 241 40.08 -20.10 -21.89
CA ALA A 241 39.29 -20.96 -21.02
C ALA A 241 39.12 -20.36 -19.62
N ASP A 242 40.19 -19.81 -19.02
CA ASP A 242 40.13 -19.15 -17.71
C ASP A 242 39.19 -17.93 -17.74
N ARG A 243 39.22 -17.13 -18.82
CA ARG A 243 38.28 -16.02 -19.02
C ARG A 243 36.84 -16.50 -19.19
N GLU A 244 36.63 -17.58 -19.91
CA GLU A 244 35.30 -18.16 -20.11
C GLU A 244 34.72 -18.66 -18.78
N GLU A 245 35.55 -19.27 -17.93
CA GLU A 245 35.16 -19.67 -16.57
C GLU A 245 34.80 -18.48 -15.69
N GLU A 246 35.58 -17.39 -15.72
CA GLU A 246 35.28 -16.15 -14.99
C GLU A 246 33.95 -15.54 -15.45
N ILE A 247 33.75 -15.43 -16.78
CA ILE A 247 32.51 -14.93 -17.37
C ILE A 247 31.33 -15.81 -16.95
N LYS A 248 31.51 -17.14 -16.96
CA LYS A 248 30.48 -18.08 -16.53
C LYS A 248 30.15 -17.92 -15.06
N GLY A 249 31.13 -17.77 -14.18
CA GLY A 249 30.91 -17.50 -12.74
C GLY A 249 30.06 -16.24 -12.53
N LEU A 250 30.39 -15.14 -13.20
CA LEU A 250 29.61 -13.90 -13.14
C LEU A 250 28.18 -14.07 -13.71
N GLN A 251 28.02 -14.88 -14.75
CA GLN A 251 26.70 -15.19 -15.30
C GLN A 251 25.87 -16.04 -14.34
N ASP A 252 26.48 -17.02 -13.68
CA ASP A 252 25.82 -17.89 -12.71
C ASP A 252 25.36 -17.08 -11.48
N GLU A 253 26.20 -16.17 -10.96
CA GLU A 253 25.80 -15.25 -9.88
C GLU A 253 24.61 -14.37 -10.27
N ARG A 254 24.64 -13.79 -11.47
CA ARG A 254 23.52 -12.99 -12.01
C ARG A 254 22.26 -13.82 -12.17
N LEU A 255 22.41 -15.05 -12.66
CA LEU A 255 21.30 -15.98 -12.86
C LEU A 255 20.66 -16.36 -11.53
N GLU A 256 21.45 -16.58 -10.48
CA GLU A 256 20.95 -16.87 -9.14
C GLU A 256 20.11 -15.71 -8.58
N VAL A 257 20.56 -14.47 -8.76
CA VAL A 257 19.79 -13.28 -8.38
C VAL A 257 18.46 -13.21 -9.13
N LEU A 258 18.46 -13.51 -10.43
CA LEU A 258 17.25 -13.55 -11.26
C LEU A 258 16.29 -14.65 -10.82
N GLN A 259 16.79 -15.86 -10.53
CA GLN A 259 15.98 -16.96 -10.02
C GLN A 259 15.31 -16.60 -8.70
N ARG A 260 16.07 -16.00 -7.76
CA ARG A 260 15.51 -15.49 -6.49
C ARG A 260 14.42 -14.44 -6.73
N ALA A 261 14.64 -13.51 -7.67
CA ALA A 261 13.65 -12.50 -8.00
C ALA A 261 12.36 -13.11 -8.61
N ILE A 262 12.49 -14.14 -9.44
CA ILE A 262 11.35 -14.88 -10.00
C ILE A 262 10.58 -15.60 -8.89
N ALA A 263 11.26 -16.32 -7.99
CA ALA A 263 10.63 -17.02 -6.89
C ALA A 263 9.84 -16.06 -5.97
N VAL A 264 10.41 -14.89 -5.64
CA VAL A 264 9.70 -13.86 -4.86
C VAL A 264 8.47 -13.33 -5.61
N ARG A 265 8.57 -13.14 -6.92
CA ARG A 265 7.43 -12.70 -7.75
C ARG A 265 6.32 -13.75 -7.78
N GLU A 266 6.66 -15.03 -7.91
CA GLU A 266 5.71 -16.15 -7.94
C GLU A 266 5.02 -16.32 -6.59
N MET A 267 5.78 -16.32 -5.48
CA MET A 267 5.22 -16.35 -4.13
C MET A 267 4.20 -15.21 -3.91
N ARG A 268 4.51 -13.99 -4.35
CA ARG A 268 3.57 -12.85 -4.26
C ARG A 268 2.34 -13.04 -5.13
N ALA A 269 2.47 -13.70 -6.29
CA ALA A 269 1.34 -14.00 -7.15
C ALA A 269 0.43 -15.05 -6.51
N GLU A 270 1.01 -16.11 -5.96
CA GLU A 270 0.31 -17.18 -5.23
C GLU A 270 -0.40 -16.67 -3.99
N ALA A 271 0.22 -15.79 -3.20
CA ALA A 271 -0.42 -15.17 -2.04
C ALA A 271 -1.70 -14.41 -2.45
N ARG A 272 -1.63 -13.62 -3.53
CA ARG A 272 -2.81 -12.90 -4.05
C ARG A 272 -3.89 -13.82 -4.59
N THR A 273 -3.52 -14.93 -5.23
CA THR A 273 -4.52 -15.90 -5.71
C THR A 273 -5.15 -16.65 -4.54
N ALA A 274 -4.38 -17.02 -3.52
CA ALA A 274 -4.87 -17.63 -2.30
C ALA A 274 -5.87 -16.72 -1.58
N GLU A 275 -5.54 -15.44 -1.37
CA GLU A 275 -6.47 -14.45 -0.78
C GLU A 275 -7.79 -14.34 -1.55
N ARG A 276 -7.75 -14.35 -2.90
CA ARG A 276 -8.96 -14.33 -3.73
C ARG A 276 -9.80 -15.60 -3.55
N ILE A 277 -9.15 -16.76 -3.49
CA ILE A 277 -9.83 -18.04 -3.26
C ILE A 277 -10.47 -18.06 -1.87
N GLU A 278 -9.77 -17.57 -0.85
CA GLU A 278 -10.29 -17.49 0.52
C GLU A 278 -11.48 -16.53 0.62
N ALA A 279 -11.40 -15.36 -0.01
CA ALA A 279 -12.51 -14.43 -0.07
C ALA A 279 -13.75 -15.06 -0.74
N MET A 280 -13.55 -15.76 -1.86
CA MET A 280 -14.62 -16.51 -2.55
C MET A 280 -15.20 -17.62 -1.65
N LYS A 281 -14.34 -18.35 -0.94
CA LYS A 281 -14.78 -19.39 -0.01
C LYS A 281 -15.61 -18.79 1.13
N ALA A 282 -15.19 -17.65 1.67
CA ALA A 282 -15.89 -16.97 2.75
C ALA A 282 -17.28 -16.47 2.32
N THR A 283 -17.42 -15.92 1.11
CA THR A 283 -18.74 -15.51 0.59
C THR A 283 -19.66 -16.71 0.39
N LYS A 284 -19.16 -17.80 -0.21
CA LYS A 284 -19.91 -19.05 -0.37
C LYS A 284 -20.31 -19.69 0.96
N LEU A 285 -19.44 -19.61 1.96
CA LEU A 285 -19.75 -20.11 3.30
C LEU A 285 -20.85 -19.28 3.98
N LYS A 286 -20.84 -17.95 3.82
CA LYS A 286 -21.92 -17.07 4.29
C LYS A 286 -23.25 -17.38 3.60
N GLU A 287 -23.25 -17.62 2.30
CA GLU A 287 -24.45 -18.05 1.55
C GLU A 287 -25.02 -19.35 2.12
N LYS A 288 -24.15 -20.36 2.37
CA LYS A 288 -24.54 -21.63 2.99
C LYS A 288 -25.07 -21.45 4.42
N GLN A 289 -24.48 -20.56 5.22
CA GLN A 289 -24.98 -20.29 6.57
C GLN A 289 -26.40 -19.70 6.55
N LYS A 290 -26.71 -18.81 5.60
CA LYS A 290 -28.06 -18.27 5.42
C LYS A 290 -29.07 -19.38 5.09
N THR A 291 -28.73 -20.29 4.18
CA THR A 291 -29.63 -21.40 3.84
C THR A 291 -29.80 -22.36 5.02
N PHE A 292 -28.74 -22.64 5.78
CA PHE A 292 -28.83 -23.42 7.01
C PHE A 292 -29.71 -22.76 8.08
N ALA A 293 -29.64 -21.43 8.24
CA ALA A 293 -30.52 -20.71 9.15
C ALA A 293 -32.01 -20.86 8.77
N VAL A 294 -32.33 -20.79 7.47
CA VAL A 294 -33.69 -21.02 6.97
C VAL A 294 -34.13 -22.45 7.26
N ILE A 295 -33.30 -23.45 6.96
CA ILE A 295 -33.59 -24.87 7.25
C ILE A 295 -33.83 -25.08 8.74
N GLN A 296 -32.98 -24.52 9.59
CA GLN A 296 -33.12 -24.62 11.04
C GLN A 296 -34.41 -23.96 11.53
N SER A 297 -34.79 -22.79 11.00
CA SER A 297 -36.06 -22.16 11.35
C SER A 297 -37.27 -23.01 10.94
N ARG A 298 -37.20 -23.68 9.77
CA ARG A 298 -38.24 -24.62 9.31
C ARG A 298 -38.32 -25.83 10.21
N ARG A 299 -37.17 -26.39 10.61
CA ARG A 299 -37.07 -27.51 11.55
C ARG A 299 -37.73 -27.17 12.88
N ILE A 300 -37.37 -26.03 13.48
CA ILE A 300 -37.96 -25.58 14.77
C ILE A 300 -39.48 -25.37 14.64
N LYS A 301 -39.94 -24.72 13.56
CA LYS A 301 -41.38 -24.53 13.29
C LYS A 301 -42.10 -25.87 13.14
N ALA A 302 -41.52 -26.84 12.44
CA ALA A 302 -42.09 -28.17 12.26
C ALA A 302 -42.19 -28.92 13.59
N LEU A 303 -41.12 -28.93 14.39
CA LEU A 303 -41.11 -29.55 15.73
C LEU A 303 -42.17 -28.91 16.64
N ARG A 304 -42.28 -27.58 16.66
CA ARG A 304 -43.31 -26.88 17.45
C ARG A 304 -44.73 -27.23 17.00
N LYS A 305 -44.98 -27.28 15.69
CA LYS A 305 -46.29 -27.67 15.14
C LYS A 305 -46.64 -29.11 15.52
N LEU A 306 -45.70 -30.05 15.39
CA LEU A 306 -45.89 -31.44 15.78
C LEU A 306 -46.16 -31.59 17.29
N ALA A 307 -45.42 -30.87 18.13
CA ALA A 307 -45.65 -30.87 19.58
C ALA A 307 -47.04 -30.33 19.94
N ASN A 308 -47.47 -29.22 19.33
CA ASN A 308 -48.80 -28.66 19.56
C ASN A 308 -49.92 -29.57 19.02
N ALA A 309 -49.71 -30.23 17.89
CA ALA A 309 -50.68 -31.18 17.34
C ALA A 309 -50.88 -32.40 18.26
N ARG A 310 -49.79 -32.93 18.85
CA ARG A 310 -49.87 -33.98 19.87
C ARG A 310 -50.65 -33.52 21.10
N LYS A 311 -50.31 -32.34 21.64
CA LYS A 311 -51.03 -31.76 22.78
C LYS A 311 -52.52 -31.56 22.51
N LEU A 312 -52.91 -31.14 21.31
CA LEU A 312 -54.31 -30.92 20.96
C LEU A 312 -55.12 -32.22 20.96
N ILE A 313 -54.53 -33.33 20.52
CA ILE A 313 -55.18 -34.65 20.54
C ILE A 313 -55.39 -35.12 21.99
N GLU A 314 -54.46 -34.80 22.88
CA GLU A 314 -54.50 -35.18 24.30
C GLU A 314 -55.30 -34.21 25.18
N ALA A 315 -55.71 -33.03 24.68
CA ALA A 315 -56.28 -31.97 25.50
C ALA A 315 -57.80 -32.13 25.73
N PRO A 316 -58.27 -32.14 27.00
CA PRO A 316 -59.69 -32.04 27.32
C PRO A 316 -60.25 -30.63 27.02
N LYS A 317 -61.58 -30.52 26.88
CA LYS A 317 -62.24 -29.20 26.74
C LYS A 317 -62.00 -28.37 28.02
N GLU A 318 -61.50 -27.15 27.85
CA GLU A 318 -61.23 -26.22 28.95
C GLU A 318 -62.53 -25.79 29.65
N SER A 319 -62.52 -25.72 30.98
CA SER A 319 -63.66 -25.21 31.76
C SER A 319 -63.67 -23.67 31.78
N ILE A 320 -64.83 -23.07 32.06
CA ILE A 320 -64.94 -21.60 32.20
C ILE A 320 -64.00 -21.07 33.29
N ILE A 321 -63.82 -21.83 34.38
CA ILE A 321 -62.93 -21.42 35.48
C ILE A 321 -61.47 -21.39 34.99
N ASP A 322 -61.05 -22.39 34.23
CA ASP A 322 -59.70 -22.44 33.65
C ASP A 322 -59.47 -21.31 32.63
N GLU A 323 -60.51 -20.96 31.87
CA GLU A 323 -60.46 -19.86 30.89
C GLU A 323 -60.28 -18.49 31.56
N TYR A 324 -60.91 -18.24 32.71
CA TYR A 324 -60.71 -17.01 33.50
C TYR A 324 -59.47 -17.06 34.40
N HIS A 325 -58.92 -18.23 34.72
CA HIS A 325 -57.66 -18.35 35.45
C HIS A 325 -56.45 -18.02 34.57
N ASN A 326 -56.54 -18.24 33.25
CA ASN A 326 -55.45 -17.97 32.32
C ASN A 326 -55.60 -16.58 31.66
N TYR A 327 -54.75 -15.62 32.01
CA TYR A 327 -54.74 -14.28 31.39
C TYR A 327 -54.39 -14.25 29.90
N SER A 328 -53.88 -15.35 29.34
CA SER A 328 -53.67 -15.50 27.89
C SER A 328 -54.87 -16.12 27.16
N SER A 329 -55.97 -16.39 27.88
CA SER A 329 -57.20 -16.91 27.30
C SER A 329 -57.89 -15.88 26.39
N LYS A 330 -58.91 -16.35 25.67
CA LYS A 330 -59.68 -15.52 24.73
C LYS A 330 -60.47 -14.41 25.43
N VAL A 331 -60.81 -14.59 26.70
CA VAL A 331 -61.56 -13.62 27.50
C VAL A 331 -60.74 -12.34 27.71
N TYR A 332 -59.46 -12.48 28.10
CA TYR A 332 -58.58 -11.35 28.39
C TYR A 332 -57.75 -10.89 27.18
N ALA A 333 -57.40 -11.80 26.28
CA ALA A 333 -56.55 -11.54 25.12
C ALA A 333 -57.16 -12.15 23.85
N PRO A 334 -58.30 -11.64 23.37
CA PRO A 334 -58.95 -12.17 22.18
C PRO A 334 -58.05 -12.03 20.96
N GLN A 335 -57.94 -13.11 20.18
CA GLN A 335 -57.13 -13.11 18.98
C GLN A 335 -57.88 -12.41 17.85
N THR A 336 -57.26 -11.42 17.22
CA THR A 336 -57.87 -10.60 16.14
C THR A 336 -58.46 -11.43 15.00
N ARG A 337 -57.84 -12.58 14.67
CA ARG A 337 -58.34 -13.52 13.65
C ARG A 337 -59.72 -14.12 13.97
N GLN A 338 -60.16 -14.11 15.22
CA GLN A 338 -61.48 -14.61 15.65
C GLN A 338 -62.57 -13.55 15.54
N GLY A 339 -62.21 -12.28 15.32
CA GLY A 339 -63.16 -11.17 15.18
C GLY A 339 -63.96 -10.84 16.45
N GLN A 340 -63.63 -11.45 17.58
CA GLN A 340 -64.30 -11.21 18.86
C GLN A 340 -63.63 -10.03 19.56
N PHE A 341 -64.29 -8.88 19.56
CA PHE A 341 -63.84 -7.67 20.25
C PHE A 341 -64.82 -7.31 21.37
N ALA A 342 -64.88 -8.13 22.42
CA ALA A 342 -65.86 -7.97 23.50
C ALA A 342 -65.69 -6.64 24.27
N ASP A 343 -64.45 -6.17 24.44
CA ASP A 343 -64.14 -4.93 25.15
C ASP A 343 -64.44 -3.66 24.34
N LEU A 344 -64.48 -3.78 23.00
CA LEU A 344 -64.76 -2.66 22.11
C LEU A 344 -66.24 -2.67 21.77
N LYS A 345 -67.01 -1.83 22.48
CA LYS A 345 -68.43 -1.66 22.15
C LYS A 345 -68.56 -1.03 20.74
N PRO A 346 -69.49 -1.50 19.91
CA PRO A 346 -69.73 -0.92 18.59
C PRO A 346 -70.14 0.56 18.72
N ARG A 347 -69.86 1.37 17.68
CA ARG A 347 -70.22 2.80 17.69
C ARG A 347 -71.74 2.97 17.86
N GLY A 348 -72.14 3.66 18.92
CA GLY A 348 -73.53 3.74 19.40
C GLY A 348 -73.71 3.42 20.88
N ASP A 349 -72.62 3.34 21.64
CA ASP A 349 -72.66 3.08 23.07
C ASP A 349 -73.39 4.19 23.83
N VAL A 350 -74.21 3.80 24.81
CA VAL A 350 -74.95 4.73 25.64
C VAL A 350 -74.00 5.22 26.72
N ASP A 351 -73.51 6.46 26.60
CA ASP A 351 -72.76 7.12 27.65
C ASP A 351 -73.72 7.49 28.79
N PRO A 352 -73.66 6.85 29.98
CA PRO A 352 -74.58 7.17 31.09
C PRO A 352 -74.14 8.41 31.87
N LYS A 353 -72.88 8.86 31.70
CA LYS A 353 -72.27 10.00 32.40
C LYS A 353 -73.11 11.30 32.36
N PRO A 354 -73.79 11.66 31.26
CA PRO A 354 -74.62 12.86 31.21
C PRO A 354 -75.89 12.78 32.06
N PHE A 355 -76.34 11.56 32.43
CA PHE A 355 -77.55 11.32 33.22
C PHE A 355 -77.26 11.21 34.72
N GLU A 356 -75.99 11.28 35.12
CA GLU A 356 -75.61 11.30 36.53
C GLU A 356 -75.98 12.66 37.14
N PRO A 357 -76.62 12.70 38.31
CA PRO A 357 -76.99 13.96 38.95
C PRO A 357 -75.74 14.71 39.41
N ALA A 358 -75.34 15.73 38.64
CA ALA A 358 -74.13 16.53 38.93
C ALA A 358 -74.26 17.42 40.17
N ASN A 359 -75.49 17.80 40.56
CA ASN A 359 -75.74 18.67 41.71
C ASN A 359 -76.95 18.17 42.50
N TYR A 360 -76.85 18.16 43.82
CA TYR A 360 -78.02 18.02 44.69
C TYR A 360 -78.95 19.22 44.46
N LYS A 361 -80.12 18.99 43.84
CA LYS A 361 -81.21 19.98 43.87
C LYS A 361 -81.74 20.05 45.29
N VAL A 362 -81.24 21.00 46.08
CA VAL A 362 -81.80 21.32 47.40
C VAL A 362 -83.22 21.86 47.17
N LYS A 363 -84.23 21.18 47.71
CA LYS A 363 -85.60 21.72 47.74
C LYS A 363 -85.58 23.03 48.54
N PRO A 364 -86.18 24.14 48.07
CA PRO A 364 -86.26 25.37 48.85
C PRO A 364 -87.05 25.07 50.13
N GLY A 365 -86.40 25.19 51.30
CA GLY A 365 -87.03 25.04 52.61
C GLY A 365 -86.38 24.06 53.59
N ILE A 366 -85.31 23.35 53.23
CA ILE A 366 -84.57 22.48 54.18
C ILE A 366 -83.10 22.90 54.17
N ALA A 367 -82.62 23.40 55.31
CA ALA A 367 -81.22 23.78 55.50
C ALA A 367 -80.31 22.55 55.34
N PRO A 368 -79.21 22.64 54.57
CA PRO A 368 -78.26 21.54 54.45
C PRO A 368 -77.50 21.34 55.77
N PRO A 369 -77.27 20.09 56.20
CA PRO A 369 -76.42 19.81 57.36
C PRO A 369 -74.95 20.18 57.07
N PRO A 370 -74.18 20.57 58.10
CA PRO A 370 -72.81 21.04 57.93
C PRO A 370 -71.90 19.95 57.34
N LEU A 371 -71.22 20.32 56.26
CA LEU A 371 -70.23 19.52 55.55
C LEU A 371 -69.04 19.21 56.48
N CYS A 372 -68.95 17.98 56.96
CA CYS A 372 -67.72 17.44 57.53
C CYS A 372 -66.83 16.91 56.40
N TYR A 373 -66.10 17.81 55.74
CA TYR A 373 -65.01 17.42 54.84
C TYR A 373 -63.84 16.88 55.68
N ARG A 374 -63.55 15.58 55.56
CA ARG A 374 -62.23 15.03 55.88
C ARG A 374 -61.58 14.63 54.56
N ALA A 375 -60.77 15.52 54.02
CA ALA A 375 -59.94 15.26 52.85
C ALA A 375 -58.99 14.09 53.16
N LYS A 376 -59.02 13.04 52.34
CA LYS A 376 -57.94 12.05 52.26
C LYS A 376 -57.08 12.40 51.04
N PRO A 377 -55.75 12.44 51.17
CA PRO A 377 -54.86 12.81 50.07
C PRO A 377 -54.88 11.72 48.99
N SER A 378 -55.01 12.15 47.73
CA SER A 378 -54.87 11.32 46.55
C SER A 378 -53.40 10.94 46.34
N PHE A 379 -53.14 9.64 46.31
CA PHE A 379 -51.85 9.06 45.98
C PHE A 379 -51.68 9.12 44.44
N VAL A 380 -50.77 9.97 43.97
CA VAL A 380 -50.40 10.04 42.55
C VAL A 380 -49.36 8.96 42.26
N ALA A 381 -49.77 7.84 41.67
CA ALA A 381 -48.87 6.86 41.11
C ALA A 381 -48.57 7.21 39.63
N LYS A 382 -47.38 7.76 39.37
CA LYS A 382 -46.79 7.92 38.03
C LYS A 382 -46.45 6.55 37.46
N LEU A 383 -47.20 6.07 36.46
CA LEU A 383 -46.78 4.93 35.65
C LEU A 383 -45.76 5.39 34.60
N HIS A 384 -44.50 4.99 34.76
CA HIS A 384 -43.49 5.08 33.71
C HIS A 384 -43.75 3.98 32.66
N ARG A 385 -43.93 4.39 31.41
CA ARG A 385 -43.77 3.51 30.24
C ARG A 385 -42.30 3.11 30.14
N ARG A 386 -42.00 1.83 30.39
CA ARG A 386 -40.81 1.18 29.84
C ARG A 386 -41.25 0.32 28.66
N PHE A 387 -40.84 0.74 27.46
CA PHE A 387 -40.72 -0.12 26.30
C PHE A 387 -39.46 -0.98 26.48
N CYS A 388 -39.61 -2.29 26.29
CA CYS A 388 -38.56 -3.19 25.82
C CYS A 388 -39.07 -3.83 24.53
#